data_AF-A0A7C6QFL5-F1
#
_entry.id   AF-A0A7C6QFL5-F1
#
_cell.length_a   1.000
_cell.length_b   1.000
_cell.length_c   1.000
_cell.angle_alpha   90.00
_cell.angle_beta   90.00
_cell.angle_gamma   90.00
#
_symmetry.space_group_name_H-M   'P 1'
#
loop_
_entity.id
_entity.type
_entity.pdbx_description
1 polymer ?
#
loop_
_entity_poly.entity_id
_entity_poly.type
_entity_poly.pdbx_seq_one_letter_code
_entity_poly.pdbx_strand_id
1 'polypeptide(L)'
;MTAALGTSTSGKGRAPDRQADGSRDIEKAKNQALYYLKFRPRSRAEMDGYLLRKGFELPVREEVLDWLEELKYIDDLQFARDWIQNRLRTNPMGEQRLSQELRQKGIPDQVIEKALGEFRSTVDERQLALEAAWKRARVYAQRDDGETKRKLTAYLLRRGFSFEDVRHAVEKVLQESGQERLN
;
A
#
# COMPACT_ATOMS: atom_id res chain seq x y z
N MET A 1 39.61 13.70 73.58
CA MET A 1 40.80 13.85 72.70
C MET A 1 41.01 12.48 72.08
N THR A 2 40.85 12.17 70.79
CA THR A 2 40.88 12.99 69.56
C THR A 2 40.31 12.12 68.41
N ALA A 3 39.88 12.79 67.36
CA ALA A 3 39.14 12.36 66.16
C ALA A 3 39.83 11.36 65.20
N ALA A 4 39.02 10.85 64.26
CA ALA A 4 39.25 10.72 62.78
C ALA A 4 38.84 9.32 62.23
N LEU A 5 37.75 9.17 61.48
CA LEU A 5 37.48 9.52 60.05
C LEU A 5 38.03 8.49 59.03
N GLY A 6 37.20 8.06 58.07
CA GLY A 6 37.65 7.37 56.85
C GLY A 6 36.68 6.31 56.29
N THR A 7 35.44 6.69 55.93
CA THR A 7 34.95 6.84 54.54
C THR A 7 34.55 5.57 53.79
N SER A 8 33.24 5.33 53.79
CA SER A 8 32.50 4.54 52.81
C SER A 8 32.54 5.20 51.43
N THR A 9 33.13 4.55 50.44
CA THR A 9 32.98 4.93 49.03
C THR A 9 31.74 4.24 48.45
N SER A 10 30.58 4.86 48.66
CA SER A 10 29.36 4.51 47.94
C SER A 10 29.49 4.94 46.49
N GLY A 11 29.81 3.99 45.60
CA GLY A 11 29.82 4.18 44.16
C GLY A 11 28.44 4.58 43.64
N LYS A 12 28.25 5.89 43.42
CA LYS A 12 27.04 6.46 42.83
C LYS A 12 27.03 6.10 41.33
N GLY A 13 26.31 5.04 40.98
CA GLY A 13 26.04 4.68 39.58
C GLY A 13 25.39 5.85 38.87
N ARG A 14 26.11 6.46 37.92
CA ARG A 14 25.60 7.51 37.05
C ARG A 14 24.57 6.86 36.12
N ALA A 15 23.29 7.18 36.31
CA ALA A 15 22.24 6.79 35.37
C ALA A 15 22.63 7.29 33.96
N PRO A 16 22.52 6.46 32.90
CA PRO A 16 22.84 6.90 31.55
C PRO A 16 21.93 8.06 31.16
N ASP A 17 22.53 9.04 30.52
CA ASP A 17 21.89 10.28 30.06
C ASP A 17 20.92 9.98 28.92
N ARG A 18 19.63 9.81 29.23
CA ARG A 18 18.59 9.38 28.28
C ARG A 18 18.46 10.28 27.04
N GLN A 19 18.86 11.55 27.14
CA GLN A 19 18.79 12.50 26.02
C GLN A 19 19.89 12.26 24.98
N ALA A 20 21.10 11.91 25.43
CA ALA A 20 22.21 11.58 24.52
C ALA A 20 22.01 10.24 23.80
N ASP A 21 21.24 9.34 24.39
CA ASP A 21 20.87 8.04 23.81
C ASP A 21 19.82 8.20 22.69
N GLY A 22 18.77 9.00 22.96
CA GLY A 22 17.72 9.30 21.98
C GLY A 22 18.25 9.92 20.68
N SER A 23 19.17 10.89 20.78
CA SER A 23 19.79 11.52 19.59
C SER A 23 20.58 10.51 18.74
N ARG A 24 21.29 9.55 19.35
CA ARG A 24 22.03 8.52 18.60
C ARG A 24 21.09 7.54 17.93
N ASP A 25 19.97 7.22 18.56
CA ASP A 25 19.00 6.29 18.00
C ASP A 25 18.19 6.91 16.85
N ILE A 26 17.92 8.21 16.90
CA ILE A 26 17.35 8.96 15.76
C ILE A 26 18.26 8.88 14.54
N GLU A 27 19.56 9.17 14.70
CA GLU A 27 20.49 9.12 13.57
C GLU A 27 20.67 7.70 13.00
N LYS A 28 20.68 6.67 13.86
CA LYS A 28 20.65 5.27 13.38
C LYS A 28 19.36 4.96 12.62
N ALA A 29 18.20 5.39 13.13
CA ALA A 29 16.91 5.16 12.51
C ALA A 29 16.80 5.86 11.15
N LYS A 30 17.26 7.11 11.02
CA LYS A 30 17.34 7.82 9.73
C LYS A 30 18.16 7.05 8.71
N ASN A 31 19.35 6.58 9.08
CA ASN A 31 20.22 5.81 8.17
C ASN A 31 19.55 4.49 7.73
N GLN A 32 18.88 3.77 8.64
CA GLN A 32 18.13 2.55 8.30
C GLN A 32 16.95 2.85 7.38
N ALA A 33 16.21 3.93 7.63
CA ALA A 33 15.07 4.35 6.82
C ALA A 33 15.50 4.72 5.38
N LEU A 34 16.55 5.55 5.24
CA LEU A 34 17.10 5.92 3.93
C LEU A 34 17.57 4.69 3.15
N TYR A 35 18.26 3.76 3.83
CA TYR A 35 18.67 2.51 3.21
C TYR A 35 17.46 1.67 2.75
N TYR A 36 16.37 1.65 3.53
CA TYR A 36 15.16 0.92 3.18
C TYR A 36 14.43 1.51 1.95
N LEU A 37 14.44 2.83 1.81
CA LEU A 37 13.85 3.56 0.69
C LEU A 37 14.61 3.36 -0.62
N LYS A 38 15.92 3.09 -0.57
CA LYS A 38 16.76 2.84 -1.76
C LYS A 38 16.18 1.76 -2.70
N PHE A 39 15.48 0.77 -2.14
CA PHE A 39 14.97 -0.37 -2.92
C PHE A 39 13.64 -0.10 -3.61
N ARG A 40 12.72 0.59 -2.94
CA ARG A 40 11.42 1.02 -3.49
C ARG A 40 10.76 2.05 -2.56
N PRO A 41 9.83 2.86 -3.11
CA PRO A 41 8.95 3.70 -2.29
C PRO A 41 8.19 2.90 -1.23
N ARG A 42 7.92 3.55 -0.10
CA ARG A 42 7.22 3.00 1.07
C ARG A 42 6.15 3.98 1.53
N SER A 43 5.04 3.45 2.04
CA SER A 43 4.10 4.26 2.82
C SER A 43 4.67 4.59 4.19
N ARG A 44 4.09 5.60 4.85
CA ARG A 44 4.40 5.95 6.24
C ARG A 44 4.24 4.73 7.16
N ALA A 45 3.15 3.99 7.00
CA ALA A 45 2.90 2.77 7.78
C ALA A 45 3.91 1.63 7.50
N GLU A 46 4.32 1.43 6.23
CA GLU A 46 5.38 0.45 5.90
C GLU A 46 6.72 0.84 6.55
N MET A 47 7.04 2.14 6.61
CA MET A 47 8.23 2.67 7.24
C MET A 47 8.19 2.54 8.76
N ASP A 48 7.09 2.92 9.40
CA ASP A 48 6.91 2.78 10.86
C ASP A 48 7.07 1.31 11.29
N GLY A 49 6.35 0.40 10.61
CA GLY A 49 6.45 -1.03 10.89
C GLY A 49 7.85 -1.58 10.65
N TYR A 50 8.62 -1.01 9.71
CA TYR A 50 10.03 -1.37 9.51
C TYR A 50 10.90 -0.90 10.68
N LEU A 51 10.78 0.35 11.11
CA LEU A 51 11.55 0.91 12.22
C LEU A 51 11.20 0.23 13.56
N LEU A 52 9.94 -0.14 13.77
CA LEU A 52 9.50 -0.93 14.93
C LEU A 52 10.20 -2.29 14.96
N ARG A 53 10.27 -3.01 13.84
CA ARG A 53 11.00 -4.29 13.74
C ARG A 53 12.51 -4.14 13.94
N LYS A 54 13.05 -2.94 13.75
CA LYS A 54 14.45 -2.61 14.06
C LYS A 54 14.70 -2.27 15.53
N GLY A 55 13.64 -2.20 16.34
CA GLY A 55 13.72 -1.99 17.78
C GLY A 55 13.73 -0.52 18.20
N PHE A 56 13.33 0.41 17.34
CA PHE A 56 13.24 1.82 17.70
C PHE A 56 11.92 2.12 18.43
N GLU A 57 11.98 2.91 19.51
CA GLU A 57 10.84 3.34 20.30
C GLU A 57 9.96 4.37 19.57
N LEU A 58 8.67 4.45 19.93
CA LEU A 58 7.69 5.30 19.24
C LEU A 58 8.14 6.75 19.04
N PRO A 59 8.70 7.47 20.05
CA PRO A 59 9.14 8.85 19.86
C PRO A 59 10.21 9.01 18.78
N VAL A 60 11.15 8.07 18.69
CA VAL A 60 12.22 8.07 17.67
C VAL A 60 11.62 7.80 16.29
N ARG A 61 10.66 6.88 16.19
CA ARG A 61 10.02 6.55 14.91
C ARG A 61 9.22 7.72 14.38
N GLU A 62 8.37 8.35 15.19
CA GLU A 62 7.58 9.51 14.77
C GLU A 62 8.48 10.66 14.29
N GLU A 63 9.55 10.97 15.02
CA GLU A 63 10.49 12.02 14.61
C GLU A 63 11.14 11.71 13.25
N VAL A 64 11.53 10.45 13.02
CA VAL A 64 12.11 10.04 11.73
C VAL A 64 11.06 10.04 10.61
N LEU A 65 9.83 9.62 10.88
CA LEU A 65 8.75 9.64 9.88
C LEU A 65 8.41 11.07 9.47
N ASP A 66 8.29 11.98 10.42
CA ASP A 66 8.03 13.40 10.17
C ASP A 66 9.16 14.03 9.37
N TRP A 67 10.42 13.74 9.73
CA TRP A 67 11.59 14.17 8.99
C TRP A 67 11.61 13.65 7.54
N LEU A 68 11.24 12.37 7.31
CA LEU A 68 11.15 11.81 5.96
C LEU A 68 10.03 12.46 5.15
N GLU A 69 8.90 12.78 5.77
CA GLU A 69 7.74 13.40 5.13
C GLU A 69 7.98 14.88 4.79
N GLU A 70 8.66 15.60 5.68
CA GLU A 70 9.12 16.98 5.44
C GLU A 70 10.05 17.05 4.23
N LEU A 71 11.00 16.11 4.14
CA LEU A 71 11.91 15.98 2.99
C LEU A 71 11.29 15.32 1.75
N LYS A 72 9.99 14.96 1.80
CA LYS A 72 9.26 14.28 0.70
C LYS A 72 9.88 12.94 0.27
N TYR A 73 10.62 12.28 1.15
CA TYR A 73 11.08 10.91 0.93
C TYR A 73 9.97 9.88 1.09
N ILE A 74 8.97 10.18 1.93
CA ILE A 74 7.70 9.46 1.99
C ILE A 74 6.57 10.46 1.74
N ASP A 75 5.59 10.02 0.97
CA ASP A 75 4.36 10.76 0.67
C ASP A 75 3.29 9.72 0.35
N ASP A 76 2.34 9.54 1.27
CA ASP A 76 1.31 8.50 1.14
C ASP A 76 0.36 8.76 -0.04
N LEU A 77 0.12 10.02 -0.39
CA LEU A 77 -0.72 10.37 -1.53
C LEU A 77 0.00 10.04 -2.84
N GLN A 78 1.28 10.41 -2.94
CA GLN A 78 2.09 10.05 -4.11
C GLN A 78 2.24 8.52 -4.22
N PHE A 79 2.49 7.84 -3.10
CA PHE A 79 2.53 6.38 -3.04
C PHE A 79 1.22 5.76 -3.54
N ALA A 80 0.06 6.28 -3.11
CA ALA A 80 -1.24 5.78 -3.52
C ALA A 80 -1.47 5.96 -5.03
N ARG A 81 -1.11 7.13 -5.58
CA ARG A 81 -1.17 7.40 -7.03
C ARG A 81 -0.31 6.43 -7.83
N ASP A 82 0.95 6.29 -7.43
CA ASP A 82 1.89 5.38 -8.11
C ASP A 82 1.42 3.93 -8.05
N TRP A 83 0.81 3.53 -6.92
CA TRP A 83 0.24 2.21 -6.74
C TRP A 83 -0.91 1.95 -7.73
N ILE A 84 -1.86 2.89 -7.84
CA ILE A 84 -3.00 2.81 -8.77
C ILE A 84 -2.48 2.75 -10.21
N GLN A 85 -1.58 3.65 -10.60
CA GLN A 85 -1.01 3.70 -11.95
C GLN A 85 -0.28 2.40 -12.31
N ASN A 86 0.49 1.85 -11.36
CA ASN A 86 1.16 0.58 -11.60
C ASN A 86 0.17 -0.58 -11.76
N ARG A 87 -0.94 -0.59 -11.02
CA ARG A 87 -1.99 -1.61 -11.18
C ARG A 87 -2.69 -1.50 -12.52
N LEU A 88 -3.07 -0.30 -12.95
CA LEU A 88 -3.66 -0.06 -14.27
C LEU A 88 -2.78 -0.65 -15.39
N ARG A 89 -1.46 -0.47 -15.31
CA ARG A 89 -0.53 -0.98 -16.32
C ARG A 89 -0.32 -2.50 -16.27
N THR A 90 -0.23 -3.08 -15.08
CA THR A 90 0.26 -4.47 -14.90
C THR A 90 -0.85 -5.49 -14.66
N ASN A 91 -1.90 -5.10 -13.93
CA ASN A 91 -3.02 -5.96 -13.60
C ASN A 91 -4.24 -5.07 -13.28
N PRO A 92 -4.99 -4.63 -14.31
CA PRO A 92 -6.17 -3.79 -14.15
C PRO A 92 -7.13 -4.32 -13.08
N MET A 93 -7.59 -3.41 -12.24
CA MET A 93 -8.46 -3.66 -11.10
C MET A 93 -9.49 -2.55 -10.98
N GLY A 94 -10.64 -2.89 -10.41
CA GLY A 94 -11.64 -1.92 -10.05
C GLY A 94 -11.32 -1.19 -8.74
N GLU A 95 -12.04 -0.09 -8.52
CA GLU A 95 -11.84 0.83 -7.42
C GLU A 95 -11.84 0.11 -6.06
N GLN A 96 -12.78 -0.83 -5.87
CA GLN A 96 -12.93 -1.54 -4.59
C GLN A 96 -11.67 -2.32 -4.21
N ARG A 97 -11.03 -2.95 -5.20
CA ARG A 97 -9.81 -3.71 -4.96
C ARG A 97 -8.62 -2.79 -4.75
N LEU A 98 -8.53 -1.69 -5.49
CA LEU A 98 -7.50 -0.67 -5.28
C LEU A 98 -7.56 -0.09 -3.86
N SER A 99 -8.76 0.27 -3.40
CA SER A 99 -9.00 0.73 -2.03
C SER A 99 -8.53 -0.30 -0.99
N GLN A 100 -8.90 -1.57 -1.16
CA GLN A 100 -8.49 -2.64 -0.26
C GLN A 100 -6.97 -2.80 -0.20
N GLU A 101 -6.29 -2.77 -1.36
CA GLU A 101 -4.83 -2.90 -1.40
C GLU A 101 -4.13 -1.70 -0.73
N LEU A 102 -4.63 -0.47 -0.93
CA LEU A 102 -4.10 0.71 -0.28
C LEU A 102 -4.29 0.68 1.25
N ARG A 103 -5.45 0.20 1.73
CA ARG A 103 -5.68 -0.03 3.17
C ARG A 103 -4.69 -1.05 3.74
N GLN A 104 -4.40 -2.13 3.01
CA GLN A 104 -3.38 -3.11 3.41
C GLN A 104 -1.95 -2.52 3.42
N LYS A 105 -1.71 -1.44 2.66
CA LYS A 105 -0.48 -0.64 2.72
C LYS A 105 -0.48 0.39 3.85
N GLY A 106 -1.53 0.43 4.66
CA GLY A 106 -1.67 1.35 5.78
C GLY A 106 -1.89 2.80 5.35
N ILE A 107 -2.38 3.03 4.13
CA ILE A 107 -2.70 4.37 3.66
C ILE A 107 -3.99 4.85 4.36
N PRO A 108 -4.01 6.06 4.93
CA PRO A 108 -5.21 6.60 5.57
C PRO A 108 -6.38 6.76 4.60
N ASP A 109 -7.61 6.50 5.06
CA ASP A 109 -8.82 6.54 4.24
C ASP A 109 -9.03 7.86 3.49
N GLN A 110 -8.66 8.99 4.10
CA GLN A 110 -8.75 10.31 3.46
C GLN A 110 -7.80 10.44 2.26
N VAL A 111 -6.60 9.86 2.36
CA VAL A 111 -5.61 9.83 1.27
C VAL A 111 -6.04 8.86 0.18
N ILE A 112 -6.57 7.68 0.57
CA ILE A 112 -7.16 6.73 -0.36
C ILE A 112 -8.26 7.40 -1.17
N GLU A 113 -9.17 8.09 -0.50
CA GLU A 113 -10.32 8.66 -1.20
C GLU A 113 -9.92 9.82 -2.12
N LYS A 114 -8.90 10.60 -1.75
CA LYS A 114 -8.32 11.60 -2.66
C LYS A 114 -7.72 10.94 -3.91
N ALA A 115 -6.92 9.89 -3.75
CA ALA A 115 -6.30 9.19 -4.87
C ALA A 115 -7.34 8.48 -5.76
N LEU A 116 -8.38 7.89 -5.17
CA LEU A 116 -9.48 7.26 -5.91
C LEU A 116 -10.38 8.29 -6.58
N GLY A 117 -10.53 9.50 -6.01
CA GLY A 117 -11.20 10.62 -6.68
C GLY A 117 -10.50 11.02 -7.98
N GLU A 118 -9.17 11.04 -7.99
CA GLU A 118 -8.37 11.28 -9.20
C GLU A 118 -8.46 10.10 -10.20
N PHE A 119 -8.52 8.87 -9.70
CA PHE A 119 -8.77 7.70 -10.54
C PHE A 119 -10.13 7.79 -11.24
N ARG A 120 -11.22 8.07 -10.50
CA ARG A 120 -12.58 8.18 -11.05
C ARG A 120 -12.71 9.28 -12.11
N SER A 121 -11.92 10.35 -12.02
CA SER A 121 -11.97 11.45 -12.99
C SER A 121 -11.14 11.20 -14.25
N THR A 122 -10.26 10.20 -14.24
CA THR A 122 -9.30 9.94 -15.33
C THR A 122 -9.48 8.57 -15.99
N VAL A 123 -10.14 7.63 -15.32
CA VAL A 123 -10.30 6.24 -15.76
C VAL A 123 -11.76 5.89 -15.92
N ASP A 124 -12.11 5.38 -17.11
CA ASP A 124 -13.37 4.70 -17.33
C ASP A 124 -13.27 3.24 -16.81
N GLU A 125 -13.74 3.01 -15.59
CA GLU A 125 -13.70 1.70 -14.95
C GLU A 125 -14.55 0.66 -15.69
N ARG A 126 -15.64 1.07 -16.34
CA ARG A 126 -16.50 0.20 -17.14
C ARG A 126 -15.73 -0.33 -18.36
N GLN A 127 -15.03 0.56 -19.05
CA GLN A 127 -14.15 0.19 -20.16
C GLN A 127 -13.01 -0.71 -19.70
N LEU A 128 -12.41 -0.42 -18.53
CA LEU A 128 -11.36 -1.25 -17.95
C LEU A 128 -11.84 -2.69 -17.64
N ALA A 129 -13.06 -2.82 -17.11
CA ALA A 129 -13.70 -4.11 -16.87
C ALA A 129 -13.94 -4.88 -18.19
N LEU A 130 -14.39 -4.19 -19.23
CA LEU A 130 -14.63 -4.77 -20.56
C LEU A 130 -13.32 -5.31 -21.17
N GLU A 131 -12.24 -4.54 -21.15
CA GLU A 131 -10.93 -4.98 -21.64
C GLU A 131 -10.39 -6.19 -20.87
N ALA A 132 -10.53 -6.17 -19.55
CA ALA A 132 -10.16 -7.30 -18.70
C ALA A 132 -11.00 -8.55 -19.02
N ALA A 133 -12.29 -8.38 -19.33
CA ALA A 133 -13.19 -9.44 -19.73
C ALA A 133 -12.77 -10.03 -21.07
N TRP A 134 -12.53 -9.20 -22.09
CA TRP A 134 -12.08 -9.62 -23.43
C TRP A 134 -10.81 -10.44 -23.40
N LYS A 135 -9.79 -9.92 -22.71
CA LYS A 135 -8.51 -10.62 -22.57
C LYS A 135 -8.70 -11.99 -21.93
N ARG A 136 -9.62 -12.10 -20.96
CA ARG A 136 -9.85 -13.36 -20.25
C ARG A 136 -10.80 -14.31 -20.98
N ALA A 137 -11.74 -13.78 -21.76
CA ALA A 137 -12.69 -14.55 -22.54
C ALA A 137 -11.97 -15.49 -23.51
N ARG A 138 -10.87 -15.04 -24.13
CA ARG A 138 -10.01 -15.89 -24.98
C ARG A 138 -9.48 -17.15 -24.29
N VAL A 139 -9.32 -17.11 -22.97
CA VAL A 139 -8.87 -18.26 -22.16
C VAL A 139 -10.06 -19.13 -21.72
N TYR A 140 -11.23 -18.53 -21.58
CA TYR A 140 -12.45 -19.21 -21.12
C TYR A 140 -13.38 -19.61 -22.25
N ALA A 141 -13.06 -19.29 -23.51
CA ALA A 141 -13.86 -19.61 -24.68
C ALA A 141 -14.13 -21.12 -24.72
N GLN A 142 -15.32 -21.48 -24.26
CA GLN A 142 -15.85 -22.83 -24.22
C GLN A 142 -17.10 -22.90 -25.10
N ARG A 143 -17.59 -24.12 -25.34
CA ARG A 143 -18.87 -24.32 -26.05
C ARG A 143 -20.09 -23.92 -25.21
N ASP A 144 -19.93 -23.72 -23.90
CA ASP A 144 -20.99 -23.30 -22.99
C ASP A 144 -20.83 -21.84 -22.55
N ASP A 145 -21.79 -21.02 -22.97
CA ASP A 145 -21.89 -19.61 -22.60
C ASP A 145 -22.24 -19.43 -21.12
N GLY A 146 -22.97 -20.37 -20.52
CA GLY A 146 -23.31 -20.35 -19.09
C GLY A 146 -22.08 -20.49 -18.20
N GLU A 147 -21.22 -21.46 -18.51
CA GLU A 147 -19.93 -21.62 -17.83
C GLU A 147 -19.00 -20.42 -18.06
N THR A 148 -18.91 -19.91 -19.29
CA THR A 148 -18.10 -18.74 -19.63
C THR A 148 -18.55 -17.51 -18.84
N LYS A 149 -19.87 -17.25 -18.79
CA LYS A 149 -20.49 -16.19 -17.99
C LYS A 149 -20.09 -16.26 -16.53
N ARG A 150 -20.23 -17.44 -15.90
CA ARG A 150 -19.88 -17.65 -14.49
C ARG A 150 -18.40 -17.39 -14.22
N LYS A 151 -17.52 -17.92 -15.06
CA LYS A 151 -16.06 -17.78 -14.91
C LYS A 151 -15.61 -16.33 -15.06
N LEU A 152 -16.12 -15.60 -16.06
CA LEU A 152 -15.82 -14.19 -16.26
C LEU A 152 -16.36 -13.32 -15.12
N THR A 153 -17.61 -13.53 -14.72
CA THR A 153 -18.23 -12.80 -13.60
C THR A 153 -17.37 -12.94 -12.33
N ALA A 154 -17.03 -14.17 -11.94
CA ALA A 154 -16.21 -14.41 -10.76
C ALA A 154 -14.79 -13.83 -10.89
N TYR A 155 -14.21 -13.84 -12.09
CA TYR A 155 -12.90 -13.27 -12.37
C TYR A 155 -12.86 -11.74 -12.21
N LEU A 156 -13.89 -11.04 -12.70
CA LEU A 156 -13.98 -9.57 -12.62
C LEU A 156 -14.35 -9.12 -11.20
N LEU A 157 -15.26 -9.82 -10.51
CA LEU A 157 -15.60 -9.50 -9.11
C LEU A 157 -14.39 -9.63 -8.18
N ARG A 158 -13.54 -10.65 -8.37
CA ARG A 158 -12.27 -10.77 -7.60
C ARG A 158 -11.27 -9.64 -7.89
N ARG A 159 -11.44 -8.91 -9.00
CA ARG A 159 -10.68 -7.70 -9.33
C ARG A 159 -11.31 -6.42 -8.78
N GLY A 160 -12.45 -6.51 -8.11
CA GLY A 160 -13.11 -5.38 -7.43
C GLY A 160 -13.83 -4.43 -8.37
N PHE A 161 -14.19 -4.87 -9.58
CA PHE A 161 -15.11 -4.12 -10.43
C PHE A 161 -16.52 -4.17 -9.86
N SER A 162 -17.28 -3.09 -10.06
CA SER A 162 -18.67 -3.01 -9.61
C SER A 162 -19.53 -4.10 -10.27
N PHE A 163 -20.60 -4.53 -9.59
CA PHE A 163 -21.50 -5.53 -10.16
C PHE A 163 -22.12 -5.06 -11.49
N GLU A 164 -22.37 -3.75 -11.63
CA GLU A 164 -22.91 -3.18 -12.87
C GLU A 164 -21.93 -3.33 -14.03
N ASP A 165 -20.67 -2.94 -13.83
CA ASP A 165 -19.64 -3.01 -14.87
C ASP A 165 -19.32 -4.45 -15.24
N VAL A 166 -19.29 -5.35 -14.24
CA VAL A 166 -19.12 -6.79 -14.46
C VAL A 166 -20.24 -7.33 -15.35
N ARG A 167 -21.49 -7.04 -15.01
CA ARG A 167 -22.65 -7.51 -15.79
C ARG A 167 -22.57 -7.00 -17.23
N HIS A 168 -22.31 -5.71 -17.40
CA HIS A 168 -22.18 -5.09 -18.70
C HIS A 168 -21.05 -5.71 -19.55
N ALA A 169 -19.86 -5.86 -18.98
CA ALA A 169 -18.70 -6.42 -19.66
C ALA A 169 -18.94 -7.86 -20.11
N VAL A 170 -19.54 -8.68 -19.24
CA VAL A 170 -19.82 -10.09 -19.54
C VAL A 170 -20.90 -10.23 -20.62
N GLU A 171 -21.97 -9.44 -20.55
CA GLU A 171 -23.02 -9.46 -21.58
C GLU A 171 -22.47 -9.08 -22.96
N LYS A 172 -21.64 -8.03 -23.03
CA LYS A 172 -20.99 -7.61 -24.27
C LYS A 172 -20.09 -8.69 -24.88
N VAL A 173 -19.20 -9.26 -24.07
CA VAL A 173 -18.30 -10.33 -24.51
C VAL A 173 -19.07 -11.53 -25.06
N LEU A 174 -20.15 -11.96 -24.41
CA LEU A 174 -20.92 -13.12 -24.84
C LEU A 174 -21.71 -12.86 -26.12
N GLN A 175 -22.29 -11.65 -26.28
CA GLN A 175 -23.00 -11.26 -27.50
C GLN A 175 -22.09 -11.34 -28.74
N GLU A 176 -20.90 -10.74 -28.64
CA GLU A 176 -19.95 -10.71 -29.76
C GLU A 176 -19.30 -12.07 -30.01
N SER A 177 -18.97 -12.84 -28.97
CA SER A 177 -18.48 -14.22 -29.13
C SER A 177 -19.53 -15.16 -29.73
N GLY A 178 -20.82 -14.85 -29.58
CA GLY A 178 -21.92 -15.56 -30.23
C GLY A 178 -22.05 -15.18 -31.70
N GLN A 179 -21.88 -13.90 -32.03
CA GLN A 179 -21.88 -13.41 -33.42
C GLN A 179 -20.71 -13.98 -34.24
N GLU A 180 -19.51 -14.07 -33.67
CA GLU A 180 -18.34 -14.70 -34.34
C GLU A 180 -18.53 -16.21 -34.61
N ARG A 181 -19.40 -16.90 -33.87
CA ARG A 181 -19.73 -18.33 -34.08
C ARG A 181 -20.80 -18.54 -35.15
N LEU A 182 -21.58 -17.51 -35.47
CA LEU A 182 -22.71 -17.56 -36.40
C LEU A 182 -22.36 -17.09 -37.81
N ASN A 183 -21.23 -16.39 -37.97
CA ASN A 183 -20.64 -16.00 -39.26
C ASN A 183 -19.56 -16.99 -39.71
#